data_AF-A0A2U8DSL1-F1
#
_entry.id   AF-A0A2U8DSL1-F1
#
_cell.length_a   1.000
_cell.length_b   1.000
_cell.length_c   1.000
_cell.angle_alpha   90.00
_cell.angle_beta   90.00
_cell.angle_gamma   90.00
#
_symmetry.space_group_name_H-M   'P 1'
#
loop_
_entity.id
_entity.type
_entity.pdbx_description
1 polymer ?
#
loop_
_entity_poly.entity_id
_entity_poly.type
_entity_poly.pdbx_seq_one_letter_code
_entity_poly.pdbx_strand_id
1 'polypeptide(L)'
;MILKYHLKQQSRIMFGLAATFMLIVLVFNLCNMVKEWYVMDSIIALLPVFFSGNIFSSEIENGTDFLIFTSRTPKYKILIQKYISTWVVSEIVLAGIYTSAVIMGFEKSFFGFIALMLYSTILSLIALLFSNITGKTLIGYGAALSLWSLEMMLNINWHESHPLLALNINLLEKSVQVWSNILFMTVLIVIFMILNLFLISKGEHLRKSLIYKGTSAVIIISLICLFSYNYFFSKMEFWKDNNWKVLQGENINLHYKNLDNKRGEELFRTCNAEAASLENMFHENICLSEFYTFNLKQKNSLEKSYMNNAYIMPIKSLKSFNNVDYEGEYWYESIGKILMEPIFKNVKNTKENEILKDAWENYIYSLYISPNIEGKLKENTMIVQPIYLTKEEYEKQLEEDLKSFKESEKEKHGLYSLDTISKVLLYKLDKENHENMIKLLKDIQHSERSVSYDDIENIIKKYYKSNSVDEVLKIYNEVKIYHQKYYNNRGVVEGD
;
A
#
# COMPACT_ATOMS: atom_id res chain seq x y z
N MET A 1 -6.84 5.69 -48.74
CA MET A 1 -7.91 6.69 -48.96
C MET A 1 -8.78 6.90 -47.71
N ILE A 2 -9.31 5.83 -47.08
CA ILE A 2 -10.09 5.92 -45.82
C ILE A 2 -9.28 6.45 -44.63
N LEU A 3 -8.05 5.96 -44.40
CA LEU A 3 -7.17 6.49 -43.33
C LEU A 3 -6.87 8.00 -43.48
N LYS A 4 -6.70 8.43 -44.74
CA LYS A 4 -6.46 9.83 -45.12
C LYS A 4 -7.70 10.70 -44.95
N TYR A 5 -8.90 10.14 -45.08
CA TYR A 5 -10.17 10.80 -44.79
C TYR A 5 -10.44 10.87 -43.29
N HIS A 6 -10.10 9.80 -42.56
CA HIS A 6 -10.26 9.69 -41.12
C HIS A 6 -9.35 10.67 -40.35
N LEU A 7 -8.10 10.81 -40.77
CA LEU A 7 -7.15 11.82 -40.26
C LEU A 7 -7.55 13.26 -40.68
N LYS A 8 -8.35 13.42 -41.74
CA LYS A 8 -8.85 14.73 -42.18
C LYS A 8 -10.11 15.16 -41.40
N GLN A 9 -10.86 14.20 -40.86
CA GLN A 9 -12.06 14.41 -40.03
C GLN A 9 -11.76 14.46 -38.53
N GLN A 10 -10.70 13.78 -38.06
CA GLN A 10 -10.16 13.97 -36.71
C GLN A 10 -9.59 15.40 -36.61
N SER A 11 -10.45 16.28 -36.12
CA SER A 11 -10.36 17.73 -36.31
C SER A 11 -9.13 18.34 -35.64
N ARG A 12 -8.76 19.55 -36.07
CA ARG A 12 -7.75 20.42 -35.41
C ARG A 12 -7.95 20.52 -33.89
N ILE A 13 -9.18 20.29 -33.40
CA ILE A 13 -9.55 20.27 -31.98
C ILE A 13 -8.91 19.09 -31.24
N MET A 14 -8.79 17.91 -31.86
CA MET A 14 -8.17 16.73 -31.25
C MET A 14 -6.65 16.89 -31.10
N PHE A 15 -6.02 17.47 -32.11
CA PHE A 15 -4.60 17.85 -32.04
C PHE A 15 -4.37 18.92 -30.98
N GLY A 16 -5.30 19.89 -30.88
CA GLY A 16 -5.31 20.89 -29.81
C GLY A 16 -5.44 20.28 -28.42
N LEU A 17 -6.38 19.35 -28.19
CA LEU A 17 -6.55 18.65 -26.92
C LEU A 17 -5.31 17.84 -26.54
N ALA A 18 -4.78 17.02 -27.45
CA ALA A 18 -3.57 16.24 -27.19
C ALA A 18 -2.35 17.14 -26.89
N ALA A 19 -2.21 18.26 -27.61
CA ALA A 19 -1.17 19.25 -27.36
C ALA A 19 -1.34 19.92 -25.99
N THR A 20 -2.57 20.27 -25.60
CA THR A 20 -2.87 20.83 -24.27
C THR A 20 -2.52 19.84 -23.16
N PHE A 21 -2.89 18.56 -23.28
CA PHE A 21 -2.52 17.53 -22.30
C PHE A 21 -1.00 17.38 -22.20
N MET A 22 -0.29 17.29 -23.34
CA MET A 22 1.17 17.25 -23.35
C MET A 22 1.80 18.49 -22.70
N LEU A 23 1.22 19.68 -22.92
CA LEU A 23 1.72 20.95 -22.37
C LEU A 23 1.46 21.03 -20.86
N ILE A 24 0.32 20.54 -20.36
CA ILE A 24 0.05 20.45 -18.92
C ILE A 24 1.03 19.48 -18.25
N VAL A 25 1.29 18.31 -18.84
CA VAL A 25 2.32 17.37 -18.34
C VAL A 25 3.68 18.05 -18.28
N LEU A 26 4.05 18.83 -19.30
CA LEU A 26 5.32 19.54 -19.38
C LEU A 26 5.43 20.66 -18.33
N VAL A 27 4.34 21.38 -18.04
CA VAL A 27 4.27 22.39 -16.98
C VAL A 27 4.36 21.77 -15.58
N PHE A 28 3.62 20.69 -15.32
CA PHE A 28 3.70 19.97 -14.03
C PHE A 28 5.11 19.43 -13.78
N ASN A 29 5.75 18.95 -14.85
CA ASN A 29 7.14 18.51 -14.84
C ASN A 29 8.13 19.66 -14.52
N LEU A 30 7.98 20.84 -15.14
CA LEU A 30 8.79 22.02 -14.82
C LEU A 30 8.62 22.48 -13.36
N CYS A 31 7.48 22.19 -12.74
CA CYS A 31 7.17 22.55 -11.35
C CYS A 31 7.53 21.48 -10.31
N ASN A 32 8.11 20.33 -10.72
CA ASN A 32 8.56 19.23 -9.84
C ASN A 32 7.46 18.72 -8.87
N MET A 33 6.22 18.64 -9.36
CA MET A 33 5.03 18.25 -8.60
C MET A 33 4.86 16.72 -8.54
N VAL A 34 5.78 16.05 -7.84
CA VAL A 34 5.85 14.58 -7.74
C VAL A 34 4.62 13.97 -7.04
N LYS A 35 4.05 14.65 -6.04
CA LYS A 35 2.90 14.14 -5.27
C LYS A 35 1.59 14.22 -6.06
N GLU A 36 1.54 15.11 -7.04
CA GLU A 36 0.37 15.44 -7.85
C GLU A 36 0.29 14.58 -9.13
N TRP A 37 1.31 13.77 -9.43
CA TRP A 37 1.33 12.84 -10.56
C TRP A 37 0.12 11.91 -10.58
N TYR A 38 -0.34 11.42 -9.42
CA TYR A 38 -1.53 10.56 -9.32
C TYR A 38 -2.81 11.20 -9.86
N VAL A 39 -2.97 12.50 -9.63
CA VAL A 39 -4.10 13.27 -10.16
C VAL A 39 -3.96 13.42 -11.66
N MET A 40 -2.73 13.64 -12.13
CA MET A 40 -2.43 13.81 -13.55
C MET A 40 -2.61 12.52 -14.36
N ASP A 41 -2.17 11.38 -13.82
CA ASP A 41 -2.35 10.03 -14.38
C ASP A 41 -3.85 9.75 -14.60
N SER A 42 -4.65 10.05 -13.58
CA SER A 42 -6.11 9.93 -13.64
C SER A 42 -6.77 10.87 -14.65
N ILE A 43 -6.23 12.08 -14.85
CA ILE A 43 -6.72 13.04 -15.85
C ILE A 43 -6.36 12.58 -17.27
N ILE A 44 -5.14 12.06 -17.48
CA ILE A 44 -4.68 11.55 -18.78
C ILE A 44 -5.52 10.35 -19.25
N ALA A 45 -6.08 9.56 -18.32
CA ALA A 45 -7.01 8.47 -18.65
C ALA A 45 -8.26 8.93 -19.43
N LEU A 46 -8.63 10.21 -19.36
CA LEU A 46 -9.74 10.77 -20.15
C LEU A 46 -9.37 11.00 -21.61
N LEU A 47 -8.10 10.95 -21.99
CA LEU A 47 -7.65 11.25 -23.34
C LEU A 47 -8.37 10.37 -24.39
N PRO A 48 -8.43 9.02 -24.27
CA PRO A 48 -9.16 8.19 -25.24
C PRO A 48 -10.67 8.48 -25.33
N VAL A 49 -11.28 9.03 -24.27
CA VAL A 49 -12.71 9.40 -24.22
C VAL A 49 -13.03 10.46 -25.27
N PHE A 50 -12.21 11.51 -25.34
CA PHE A 50 -12.40 12.59 -26.31
C PHE A 50 -12.22 12.13 -27.75
N PHE A 51 -11.44 11.06 -27.93
CA PHE A 51 -11.18 10.45 -29.23
C PHE A 51 -12.33 9.56 -29.70
N SER A 52 -12.89 8.72 -28.83
CA SER A 52 -13.86 7.71 -29.23
C SER A 52 -15.33 8.16 -29.18
N GLY A 53 -15.68 9.11 -28.32
CA GLY A 53 -17.09 9.51 -28.10
C GLY A 53 -17.80 10.11 -29.33
N ASN A 54 -17.06 10.55 -30.35
CA ASN A 54 -17.60 11.26 -31.53
C ASN A 54 -17.70 10.40 -32.81
N ILE A 55 -17.35 9.11 -32.77
CA ILE A 55 -17.15 8.25 -33.95
C ILE A 55 -18.38 8.21 -34.89
N PHE A 56 -19.61 8.28 -34.33
CA PHE A 56 -20.86 8.29 -35.10
C PHE A 56 -21.85 9.37 -34.72
N SER A 57 -21.90 9.73 -33.43
CA SER A 57 -22.75 10.80 -32.92
C SER A 57 -22.55 12.11 -33.67
N SER A 58 -21.30 12.46 -34.02
CA SER A 58 -21.01 13.65 -34.82
C SER A 58 -21.62 13.61 -36.23
N GLU A 59 -21.71 12.44 -36.86
CA GLU A 59 -22.30 12.31 -38.19
C GLU A 59 -23.83 12.30 -38.14
N ILE A 60 -24.41 11.76 -37.06
CA ILE A 60 -25.84 11.82 -36.78
C ILE A 60 -26.26 13.27 -36.46
N GLU A 61 -25.51 13.97 -35.61
CA GLU A 61 -25.75 15.38 -35.24
C GLU A 61 -25.69 16.31 -36.44
N ASN A 62 -24.73 16.08 -37.34
CA ASN A 62 -24.55 16.88 -38.55
C ASN A 62 -25.46 16.45 -39.70
N GLY A 63 -26.31 15.42 -39.52
CA GLY A 63 -27.17 14.89 -40.57
C GLY A 63 -26.39 14.45 -41.80
N THR A 64 -25.24 13.80 -41.61
CA THR A 64 -24.36 13.28 -42.69
C THR A 64 -24.24 11.76 -42.65
N ASP A 65 -24.99 11.12 -41.76
CA ASP A 65 -25.04 9.68 -41.53
C ASP A 65 -25.34 8.90 -42.83
N PHE A 66 -26.21 9.43 -43.69
CA PHE A 66 -26.50 8.84 -45.00
C PHE A 66 -25.30 8.79 -45.95
N LEU A 67 -24.28 9.65 -45.83
CA LEU A 67 -23.10 9.58 -46.70
C LEU A 67 -22.19 8.39 -46.38
N ILE A 68 -22.18 7.95 -45.12
CA ILE A 68 -21.33 6.86 -44.63
C ILE A 68 -22.08 5.53 -44.65
N PHE A 69 -23.36 5.56 -44.29
CA PHE A 69 -24.19 4.37 -44.13
C PHE A 69 -24.95 3.95 -45.40
N THR A 70 -24.86 4.69 -46.51
CA THR A 70 -25.38 4.25 -47.83
C THR A 70 -24.46 3.26 -48.54
N SER A 71 -23.22 3.05 -48.06
CA SER A 71 -22.36 2.01 -48.59
C SER A 71 -22.93 0.61 -48.27
N ARG A 72 -22.72 -0.37 -49.17
CA ARG A 72 -23.07 -1.79 -48.90
C ARG A 72 -22.32 -2.40 -47.69
N THR A 73 -21.47 -1.63 -47.02
CA THR A 73 -20.67 -2.07 -45.88
C THR A 73 -21.51 -2.00 -44.59
N PRO A 74 -21.63 -3.10 -43.83
CA PRO A 74 -22.38 -3.12 -42.58
C PRO A 74 -21.87 -2.10 -41.54
N LYS A 75 -22.78 -1.49 -40.77
CA LYS A 75 -22.47 -0.41 -39.82
C LYS A 75 -21.48 -0.86 -38.73
N TYR A 76 -21.58 -2.11 -38.27
CA TYR A 76 -20.67 -2.65 -37.25
C TYR A 76 -19.21 -2.74 -37.74
N LYS A 77 -18.97 -3.00 -39.04
CA LYS A 77 -17.60 -3.06 -39.59
C LYS A 77 -16.96 -1.67 -39.56
N ILE A 78 -17.76 -0.66 -39.90
CA ILE A 78 -17.34 0.74 -39.82
C ILE A 78 -17.06 1.10 -38.36
N LEU A 79 -17.89 0.68 -37.40
CA LEU A 79 -17.66 0.94 -35.97
C LEU A 79 -16.32 0.36 -35.52
N ILE A 80 -16.10 -0.94 -35.77
CA ILE A 80 -14.89 -1.65 -35.35
C ILE A 80 -13.66 -0.97 -35.94
N GLN A 81 -13.69 -0.67 -37.24
CA GLN A 81 -12.55 -0.05 -37.92
C GLN A 81 -12.26 1.36 -37.39
N LYS A 82 -13.28 2.21 -37.24
CA LYS A 82 -13.13 3.57 -36.72
C LYS A 82 -12.66 3.55 -35.25
N TYR A 83 -13.24 2.68 -34.42
CA TYR A 83 -12.85 2.54 -33.01
C TYR A 83 -11.42 2.05 -32.85
N ILE A 84 -11.03 0.95 -33.51
CA ILE A 84 -9.65 0.43 -33.41
C ILE A 84 -8.64 1.49 -33.86
N SER A 85 -8.89 2.16 -34.99
CA SER A 85 -7.99 3.20 -35.48
C SER A 85 -7.84 4.35 -34.48
N THR A 86 -8.94 4.73 -33.84
CA THR A 86 -8.98 5.85 -32.89
C THR A 86 -8.33 5.49 -31.56
N TRP A 87 -8.61 4.28 -31.07
CA TRP A 87 -8.05 3.72 -29.86
C TRP A 87 -6.53 3.53 -29.97
N VAL A 88 -6.03 2.93 -31.06
CA VAL A 88 -4.57 2.78 -31.27
C VAL A 88 -3.85 4.13 -31.23
N VAL A 89 -4.42 5.15 -31.85
CA VAL A 89 -3.82 6.50 -31.86
C VAL A 89 -3.82 7.10 -30.45
N SER A 90 -4.93 7.00 -29.71
CA SER A 90 -5.00 7.55 -28.35
C SER A 90 -4.05 6.83 -27.38
N GLU A 91 -3.94 5.51 -27.49
CA GLU A 91 -3.03 4.74 -26.63
C GLU A 91 -1.56 4.97 -26.95
N ILE A 92 -1.19 5.22 -28.21
CA ILE A 92 0.18 5.62 -28.57
C ILE A 92 0.55 6.96 -27.91
N VAL A 93 -0.38 7.92 -27.90
CA VAL A 93 -0.15 9.23 -27.25
C VAL A 93 -0.02 9.05 -25.73
N LEU A 94 -0.91 8.25 -25.13
CA LEU A 94 -0.89 7.94 -23.70
C LEU A 94 0.41 7.21 -23.31
N ALA A 95 0.88 6.25 -24.12
CA ALA A 95 2.17 5.59 -23.94
C ALA A 95 3.35 6.56 -24.03
N GLY A 96 3.31 7.52 -24.96
CA GLY A 96 4.32 8.56 -25.07
C GLY A 96 4.39 9.45 -23.82
N ILE A 97 3.24 9.87 -23.31
CA ILE A 97 3.13 10.66 -22.07
C ILE A 97 3.66 9.85 -20.88
N TYR A 98 3.24 8.59 -20.74
CA TYR A 98 3.67 7.72 -19.64
C TYR A 98 5.18 7.46 -19.68
N THR A 99 5.73 7.17 -20.87
CA THR A 99 7.18 6.95 -21.05
C THR A 99 7.99 8.19 -20.68
N SER A 100 7.49 9.40 -20.98
CA SER A 100 8.15 10.64 -20.57
C SER A 100 8.23 10.78 -19.05
N ALA A 101 7.17 10.41 -18.33
CA ALA A 101 7.16 10.41 -16.87
C ALA A 101 8.11 9.37 -16.27
N VAL A 102 8.26 8.22 -16.93
CA VAL A 102 9.24 7.18 -16.55
C VAL A 102 10.67 7.68 -16.72
N ILE A 103 11.00 8.28 -17.87
CA ILE A 103 12.35 8.84 -18.14
C ILE A 103 12.71 9.92 -17.10
N MET A 104 11.72 10.68 -16.63
CA MET A 104 11.89 11.76 -15.66
C MET A 104 11.87 11.29 -14.20
N GLY A 105 11.59 10.00 -13.96
CA GLY A 105 11.63 9.41 -12.62
C GLY A 105 10.38 9.61 -11.76
N PHE A 106 9.28 10.13 -12.32
CA PHE A 106 8.00 10.30 -11.60
C PHE A 106 7.23 8.99 -11.46
N GLU A 107 7.45 8.06 -12.38
CA GLU A 107 6.77 6.77 -12.42
C GLU A 107 7.78 5.67 -12.76
N LYS A 108 7.61 4.48 -12.18
CA LYS A 108 8.52 3.33 -12.42
C LYS A 108 7.78 2.05 -12.76
N SER A 109 6.44 2.09 -12.71
CA SER A 109 5.61 0.89 -12.72
C SER A 109 5.07 0.59 -14.12
N PHE A 110 5.57 -0.46 -14.77
CA PHE A 110 4.90 -1.01 -15.97
C PHE A 110 3.45 -1.44 -15.69
N PHE A 111 3.16 -1.82 -14.45
CA PHE A 111 1.82 -2.14 -14.00
C PHE A 111 0.89 -0.91 -14.02
N GLY A 112 1.37 0.26 -13.59
CA GLY A 112 0.60 1.50 -13.64
C GLY A 112 0.17 1.85 -15.06
N PHE A 113 1.04 1.59 -16.04
CA PHE A 113 0.71 1.76 -17.45
C PHE A 113 -0.43 0.84 -17.91
N ILE A 114 -0.40 -0.44 -17.53
CA ILE A 114 -1.47 -1.39 -17.88
C ILE A 114 -2.80 -0.99 -17.24
N ALA A 115 -2.77 -0.59 -15.97
CA ALA A 115 -3.94 -0.09 -15.25
C ALA A 115 -4.55 1.13 -15.96
N LEU A 116 -3.71 2.11 -16.30
CA LEU A 116 -4.12 3.31 -17.02
C LEU A 116 -4.78 2.99 -18.37
N MET A 117 -4.16 2.11 -19.17
CA MET A 117 -4.68 1.64 -20.46
C MET A 117 -6.05 0.96 -20.35
N LEU A 118 -6.24 0.12 -19.32
CA LEU A 118 -7.51 -0.59 -19.11
C LEU A 118 -8.61 0.39 -18.68
N TYR A 119 -8.29 1.30 -17.76
CA TYR A 119 -9.23 2.30 -17.25
C TYR A 119 -9.66 3.28 -18.35
N SER A 120 -8.70 3.81 -19.11
CA SER A 120 -8.95 4.72 -20.24
C SER A 120 -9.82 4.07 -21.32
N THR A 121 -9.60 2.78 -21.59
CA THR A 121 -10.37 1.99 -22.55
C THR A 121 -11.83 1.82 -22.10
N ILE A 122 -12.07 1.59 -20.80
CA ILE A 122 -13.44 1.47 -20.26
C ILE A 122 -14.18 2.79 -20.37
N LEU A 123 -13.58 3.90 -19.95
CA LEU A 123 -14.19 5.23 -20.04
C LEU A 123 -14.53 5.59 -21.49
N SER A 124 -13.62 5.27 -22.43
CA SER A 124 -13.83 5.43 -23.87
C SER A 124 -15.04 4.65 -24.38
N LEU A 125 -15.19 3.39 -23.98
CA LEU A 125 -16.31 2.55 -24.40
C LEU A 125 -17.65 3.00 -23.79
N ILE A 126 -17.63 3.55 -22.58
CA ILE A 126 -18.82 4.14 -21.93
C ILE A 126 -19.26 5.40 -22.68
N ALA A 127 -18.34 6.31 -22.99
CA ALA A 127 -18.68 7.50 -23.78
C ALA A 127 -19.27 7.12 -25.14
N LEU A 128 -18.64 6.17 -25.83
CA LEU A 128 -19.13 5.65 -27.09
C LEU A 128 -20.54 5.04 -26.95
N LEU A 129 -20.79 4.27 -25.88
CA LEU A 129 -22.09 3.65 -25.62
C LEU A 129 -23.21 4.68 -25.49
N PHE A 130 -23.02 5.66 -24.61
CA PHE A 130 -24.02 6.70 -24.37
C PHE A 130 -24.23 7.60 -25.60
N SER A 131 -23.17 7.89 -26.35
CA SER A 131 -23.29 8.59 -27.63
C SER A 131 -24.05 7.79 -28.68
N ASN A 132 -23.87 6.48 -28.75
CA ASN A 132 -24.61 5.61 -29.67
C ASN A 132 -26.09 5.45 -29.29
N ILE A 133 -26.41 5.41 -27.98
CA ILE A 133 -27.80 5.35 -27.49
C ILE A 133 -28.55 6.65 -27.83
N THR A 134 -27.91 7.79 -27.58
CA THR A 134 -28.59 9.10 -27.65
C THR A 134 -28.44 9.80 -29.00
N GLY A 135 -27.51 9.34 -29.83
CA GLY A 135 -27.12 10.02 -31.06
C GLY A 135 -26.40 11.36 -30.81
N LYS A 136 -26.02 11.67 -29.55
CA LYS A 136 -25.41 12.94 -29.16
C LYS A 136 -24.01 12.76 -28.57
N THR A 137 -23.05 13.52 -29.06
CA THR A 137 -21.64 13.45 -28.67
C THR A 137 -21.45 13.93 -27.23
N LEU A 138 -22.11 15.04 -26.89
CA LEU A 138 -21.96 15.69 -25.59
C LEU A 138 -22.48 14.84 -24.41
N ILE A 139 -23.52 14.03 -24.64
CA ILE A 139 -24.04 13.12 -23.61
C ILE A 139 -23.05 11.98 -23.34
N GLY A 140 -22.35 11.48 -24.36
CA GLY A 140 -21.30 10.48 -24.19
C GLY A 140 -20.14 10.99 -23.35
N TYR A 141 -19.64 12.19 -23.67
CA TYR A 141 -18.60 12.85 -22.86
C TYR A 141 -19.06 13.07 -21.42
N GLY A 142 -20.29 13.57 -21.23
CA GLY A 142 -20.87 13.79 -19.91
C GLY A 142 -20.93 12.51 -19.06
N ALA A 143 -21.32 11.38 -19.63
CA ALA A 143 -21.40 10.10 -18.93
C ALA A 143 -20.03 9.62 -18.42
N ALA A 144 -19.00 9.63 -19.27
CA ALA A 144 -17.65 9.21 -18.89
C ALA A 144 -17.01 10.17 -17.87
N LEU A 145 -17.17 11.48 -18.05
CA LEU A 145 -16.69 12.49 -17.10
C LEU A 145 -17.40 12.40 -15.75
N SER A 146 -18.70 12.07 -15.74
CA SER A 146 -19.46 11.92 -14.49
C SER A 146 -18.94 10.72 -13.70
N LEU A 147 -18.75 9.57 -14.36
CA LEU A 147 -18.17 8.38 -13.71
C LEU A 147 -16.77 8.66 -13.16
N TRP A 148 -15.91 9.26 -13.97
CA TRP A 148 -14.57 9.68 -13.53
C TRP A 148 -14.61 10.62 -12.33
N SER A 149 -15.48 11.64 -12.36
CA SER A 149 -15.60 12.62 -11.25
C SER A 149 -16.15 11.99 -9.97
N LEU A 150 -17.13 11.08 -10.07
CA LEU A 150 -17.66 10.31 -8.96
C LEU A 150 -16.56 9.47 -8.30
N GLU A 151 -15.72 8.81 -9.11
CA GLU A 151 -14.60 8.02 -8.60
C GLU A 151 -13.54 8.87 -7.90
N MET A 152 -13.39 10.15 -8.24
CA MET A 152 -12.42 11.07 -7.61
C MET A 152 -12.95 11.73 -6.32
N MET A 153 -14.26 11.88 -6.18
CA MET A 153 -14.88 12.66 -5.09
C MET A 153 -15.29 11.80 -3.87
N LEU A 154 -15.36 10.47 -4.03
CA LEU A 154 -15.86 9.57 -3.00
C LEU A 154 -14.70 9.00 -2.16
N ASN A 155 -15.00 8.64 -0.90
CA ASN A 155 -13.97 8.20 0.04
C ASN A 155 -13.68 6.69 -0.07
N ILE A 156 -12.57 6.24 0.54
CA ILE A 156 -12.12 4.83 0.55
C ILE A 156 -13.25 3.87 0.96
N ASN A 157 -14.05 4.21 1.97
CA ASN A 157 -15.16 3.35 2.44
C ASN A 157 -16.24 3.13 1.37
N TRP A 158 -16.51 4.14 0.52
CA TRP A 158 -17.43 4.00 -0.59
C TRP A 158 -16.86 3.08 -1.69
N HIS A 159 -15.56 3.18 -1.96
CA HIS A 159 -14.87 2.34 -2.93
C HIS A 159 -14.83 0.86 -2.51
N GLU A 160 -14.59 0.58 -1.23
CA GLU A 160 -14.63 -0.78 -0.68
C GLU A 160 -16.04 -1.40 -0.75
N SER A 161 -17.09 -0.59 -0.59
CA SER A 161 -18.48 -1.05 -0.65
C SER A 161 -19.04 -1.17 -2.07
N HIS A 162 -18.43 -0.50 -3.05
CA HIS A 162 -18.85 -0.50 -4.45
C HIS A 162 -17.70 -0.88 -5.40
N PRO A 163 -17.09 -2.07 -5.24
CA PRO A 163 -15.90 -2.43 -6.00
C PRO A 163 -16.14 -2.46 -7.52
N LEU A 164 -17.36 -2.77 -7.98
CA LEU A 164 -17.68 -2.75 -9.42
C LEU A 164 -17.68 -1.34 -10.03
N LEU A 165 -17.76 -0.29 -9.21
CA LEU A 165 -17.79 1.12 -9.61
C LEU A 165 -16.49 1.86 -9.22
N ALA A 166 -15.63 1.24 -8.42
CA ALA A 166 -14.33 1.79 -8.00
C ALA A 166 -13.21 1.38 -8.97
N LEU A 167 -13.42 1.61 -10.26
CA LEU A 167 -12.62 1.06 -11.35
C LEU A 167 -11.15 1.53 -11.29
N ASN A 168 -10.91 2.81 -11.03
CA ASN A 168 -9.56 3.36 -10.89
C ASN A 168 -8.84 2.86 -9.61
N ILE A 169 -9.51 2.90 -8.46
CA ILE A 169 -8.92 2.50 -7.18
C ILE A 169 -8.61 1.01 -7.11
N ASN A 170 -9.46 0.15 -7.68
CA ASN A 170 -9.17 -1.29 -7.78
C ASN A 170 -7.95 -1.63 -8.65
N LEU A 171 -7.58 -0.74 -9.57
CA LEU A 171 -6.41 -0.88 -10.43
C LEU A 171 -5.16 -0.23 -9.81
N LEU A 172 -5.33 0.77 -8.94
CA LEU A 172 -4.24 1.48 -8.26
C LEU A 172 -3.82 0.84 -6.91
N GLU A 173 -4.74 0.18 -6.19
CA GLU A 173 -4.39 -0.56 -4.98
C GLU A 173 -3.50 -1.77 -5.32
N LYS A 174 -2.20 -1.65 -5.03
CA LYS A 174 -1.19 -2.71 -5.15
C LYS A 174 -1.40 -3.80 -4.08
N SER A 175 -2.52 -4.52 -4.12
CA SER A 175 -2.77 -5.67 -3.26
C SER A 175 -2.75 -7.00 -4.04
N VAL A 176 -2.65 -8.13 -3.35
CA VAL A 176 -2.60 -9.49 -3.94
C VAL A 176 -3.80 -9.79 -4.89
N GLN A 177 -4.87 -9.00 -4.86
CA GLN A 177 -6.07 -9.13 -5.71
C GLN A 177 -5.96 -8.45 -7.09
N VAL A 178 -4.83 -7.82 -7.41
CA VAL A 178 -4.57 -7.06 -8.64
C VAL A 178 -4.91 -7.81 -9.94
N TRP A 179 -4.57 -9.10 -10.07
CA TRP A 179 -4.86 -9.86 -11.30
C TRP A 179 -6.34 -10.19 -11.47
N SER A 180 -7.06 -10.38 -10.35
CA SER A 180 -8.52 -10.52 -10.36
C SER A 180 -9.18 -9.30 -10.98
N ASN A 181 -8.70 -8.13 -10.57
CA ASN A 181 -9.23 -6.84 -11.00
C ASN A 181 -8.92 -6.61 -12.48
N ILE A 182 -7.69 -6.84 -12.93
CA ILE A 182 -7.34 -6.75 -14.37
C ILE A 182 -8.21 -7.67 -15.23
N LEU A 183 -8.42 -8.92 -14.80
CA LEU A 183 -9.22 -9.89 -15.55
C LEU A 183 -10.69 -9.47 -15.59
N PHE A 184 -11.25 -9.00 -14.48
CA PHE A 184 -12.60 -8.47 -14.42
C PHE A 184 -12.78 -7.26 -15.37
N MET A 185 -11.81 -6.33 -15.36
CA MET A 185 -11.81 -5.15 -16.24
C MET A 185 -11.76 -5.54 -17.71
N THR A 186 -10.98 -6.57 -18.05
CA THR A 186 -10.91 -7.10 -19.42
C THR A 186 -12.25 -7.68 -19.86
N VAL A 187 -12.95 -8.42 -18.99
CA VAL A 187 -14.31 -8.93 -19.29
C VAL A 187 -15.30 -7.78 -19.48
N LEU A 188 -15.22 -6.75 -18.64
CA LEU A 188 -16.06 -5.55 -18.73
C LEU A 188 -15.89 -4.82 -20.07
N ILE A 189 -14.66 -4.65 -20.55
CA ILE A 189 -14.32 -4.08 -21.86
C ILE A 189 -15.03 -4.84 -22.98
N VAL A 190 -14.96 -6.18 -22.95
CA VAL A 190 -15.59 -7.04 -23.97
C VAL A 190 -17.11 -6.88 -23.97
N ILE A 191 -17.73 -6.84 -22.78
CA ILE A 191 -19.18 -6.62 -22.63
C ILE A 191 -19.57 -5.28 -23.26
N PHE A 192 -18.87 -4.20 -22.94
CA PHE A 192 -19.17 -2.88 -23.49
C PHE A 192 -18.96 -2.80 -25.01
N MET A 193 -17.93 -3.45 -25.55
CA MET A 193 -17.74 -3.55 -27.00
C MET A 193 -18.94 -4.21 -27.69
N ILE A 194 -19.45 -5.32 -27.13
CA ILE A 194 -20.59 -6.03 -27.71
C ILE A 194 -21.87 -5.22 -27.62
N LEU A 195 -22.11 -4.52 -26.52
CA LEU A 195 -23.27 -3.63 -26.36
C LEU A 195 -23.27 -2.53 -27.42
N ASN A 196 -22.11 -1.90 -27.65
CA ASN A 196 -21.94 -0.90 -28.70
C ASN A 196 -22.25 -1.46 -30.10
N LEU A 197 -21.71 -2.65 -30.43
CA LEU A 197 -21.97 -3.31 -31.71
C LEU A 197 -23.45 -3.67 -31.87
N PHE A 198 -24.10 -4.14 -30.81
CA PHE A 198 -25.51 -4.53 -30.82
C PHE A 198 -26.43 -3.33 -31.12
N LEU A 199 -26.17 -2.18 -30.50
CA LEU A 199 -26.98 -0.97 -30.69
C LEU A 199 -26.92 -0.45 -32.12
N ILE A 200 -25.72 -0.41 -32.71
CA ILE A 200 -25.51 0.14 -34.06
C ILE A 200 -25.99 -0.82 -35.16
N SER A 201 -25.99 -2.12 -34.91
CA SER A 201 -26.41 -3.15 -35.88
C SER A 201 -27.94 -3.33 -35.96
N LYS A 202 -28.73 -2.39 -35.45
CA LYS A 202 -30.20 -2.46 -35.45
C LYS A 202 -30.74 -2.53 -36.87
N GLY A 203 -31.43 -3.63 -37.20
CA GLY A 203 -32.01 -3.88 -38.53
C GLY A 203 -31.15 -4.71 -39.48
N GLU A 204 -29.91 -5.06 -39.12
CA GLU A 204 -29.05 -5.91 -39.95
C GLU A 204 -29.27 -7.40 -39.64
N HIS A 205 -29.29 -8.24 -40.68
CA HIS A 205 -29.50 -9.71 -40.58
C HIS A 205 -28.46 -10.41 -39.68
N LEU A 206 -27.29 -9.77 -39.52
CA LEU A 206 -26.19 -10.25 -38.69
C LEU A 206 -26.36 -9.95 -37.19
N ARG A 207 -27.41 -9.22 -36.76
CA ARG A 207 -27.70 -8.98 -35.34
C ARG A 207 -27.78 -10.28 -34.52
N LYS A 208 -28.42 -11.32 -35.07
CA LYS A 208 -28.48 -12.65 -34.43
C LYS A 208 -27.11 -13.35 -34.39
N SER A 209 -26.29 -13.19 -35.43
CA SER A 209 -24.94 -13.76 -35.47
C SER A 209 -23.96 -13.03 -34.55
N LEU A 210 -24.09 -11.71 -34.40
CA LEU A 210 -23.34 -10.88 -33.45
C LEU A 210 -23.70 -11.22 -32.01
N ILE A 211 -24.97 -11.50 -31.70
CA ILE A 211 -25.37 -12.04 -30.40
C ILE A 211 -24.68 -13.38 -30.17
N TYR A 212 -24.80 -14.34 -31.10
CA TYR A 212 -24.25 -15.67 -30.86
C TYR A 212 -22.71 -15.69 -30.76
N LYS A 213 -22.01 -15.02 -31.70
CA LYS A 213 -20.55 -14.92 -31.70
C LYS A 213 -20.00 -14.03 -30.59
N GLY A 214 -20.68 -12.92 -30.30
CA GLY A 214 -20.32 -12.01 -29.21
C GLY A 214 -20.52 -12.66 -27.84
N THR A 215 -21.66 -13.29 -27.60
CA THR A 215 -21.91 -14.04 -26.36
C THR A 215 -20.93 -15.21 -26.23
N SER A 216 -20.64 -15.93 -27.31
CA SER A 216 -19.61 -16.98 -27.30
C SER A 216 -18.21 -16.42 -26.98
N ALA A 217 -17.84 -15.26 -27.54
CA ALA A 217 -16.57 -14.61 -27.22
C ALA A 217 -16.49 -14.15 -25.76
N VAL A 218 -17.58 -13.59 -25.20
CA VAL A 218 -17.66 -13.25 -23.76
C VAL A 218 -17.49 -14.50 -22.92
N ILE A 219 -18.20 -15.58 -23.24
CA ILE A 219 -18.09 -16.84 -22.50
C ILE A 219 -16.66 -17.39 -22.57
N ILE A 220 -16.05 -17.42 -23.76
CA ILE A 220 -14.67 -17.90 -23.95
C ILE A 220 -13.68 -17.03 -23.18
N ILE A 221 -13.77 -15.70 -23.28
CA ILE A 221 -12.86 -14.79 -22.57
C ILE A 221 -13.08 -14.90 -21.07
N SER A 222 -14.33 -14.92 -20.59
CA SER A 222 -14.65 -15.16 -19.18
C SER A 222 -14.11 -16.49 -18.67
N LEU A 223 -14.16 -17.57 -19.48
CA LEU A 223 -13.59 -18.87 -19.14
C LEU A 223 -12.06 -18.85 -19.13
N ILE A 224 -11.41 -18.17 -20.07
CA ILE A 224 -9.95 -17.98 -20.07
C ILE A 224 -9.51 -17.13 -18.87
N CYS A 225 -10.28 -16.11 -18.53
CA CYS A 225 -10.07 -15.28 -17.34
C CYS A 225 -10.28 -16.11 -16.07
N LEU A 226 -11.34 -16.89 -15.96
CA LEU A 226 -11.59 -17.82 -14.85
C LEU A 226 -10.51 -18.89 -14.73
N PHE A 227 -10.02 -19.43 -15.85
CA PHE A 227 -8.95 -20.41 -15.87
C PHE A 227 -7.62 -19.77 -15.46
N SER A 228 -7.27 -18.61 -15.99
CA SER A 228 -6.06 -17.84 -15.61
C SER A 228 -6.11 -17.43 -14.14
N TYR A 229 -7.27 -16.97 -13.67
CA TYR A 229 -7.54 -16.65 -12.26
C TYR A 229 -7.34 -17.90 -11.38
N ASN A 230 -7.97 -19.01 -11.73
CA ASN A 230 -7.85 -20.26 -10.96
C ASN A 230 -6.45 -20.86 -11.01
N TYR A 231 -5.75 -20.78 -12.14
CA TYR A 231 -4.37 -21.26 -12.30
C TYR A 231 -3.37 -20.40 -11.50
N PHE A 232 -3.57 -19.09 -11.50
CA PHE A 232 -2.78 -18.16 -10.69
C PHE A 232 -3.04 -18.38 -9.19
N PHE A 233 -4.31 -18.50 -8.77
CA PHE A 233 -4.67 -18.79 -7.39
C PHE A 233 -4.32 -20.23 -6.94
N SER A 234 -4.28 -21.20 -7.85
CA SER A 234 -3.78 -22.55 -7.53
C SER A 234 -2.28 -22.54 -7.28
N LYS A 235 -1.53 -21.64 -7.91
CA LYS A 235 -0.12 -21.39 -7.57
C LYS A 235 0.06 -20.55 -6.30
N MET A 236 -0.96 -19.78 -5.91
CA MET A 236 -1.06 -19.16 -4.58
C MET A 236 -1.59 -20.15 -3.52
N GLU A 237 -1.04 -21.36 -3.52
CA GLU A 237 -1.38 -22.48 -2.64
C GLU A 237 -1.38 -22.08 -1.14
N PHE A 238 -0.67 -20.99 -0.80
CA PHE A 238 -0.59 -20.39 0.52
C PHE A 238 -1.94 -19.96 1.13
N TRP A 239 -2.96 -19.61 0.33
CA TRP A 239 -4.29 -19.23 0.85
C TRP A 239 -5.20 -20.43 1.15
N LYS A 240 -4.81 -21.64 0.70
CA LYS A 240 -5.66 -22.84 0.81
C LYS A 240 -5.27 -23.73 1.99
N ASP A 241 -4.06 -23.59 2.52
CA ASP A 241 -3.62 -24.40 3.65
C ASP A 241 -4.10 -23.82 4.98
N ASN A 242 -5.32 -24.25 5.32
CA ASN A 242 -5.99 -23.89 6.55
C ASN A 242 -5.52 -24.73 7.75
N ASN A 243 -4.50 -25.57 7.59
CA ASN A 243 -3.95 -26.36 8.68
C ASN A 243 -2.84 -25.58 9.38
N TRP A 244 -2.74 -25.76 10.69
CA TRP A 244 -1.59 -25.27 11.44
C TRP A 244 -0.36 -26.11 11.08
N LYS A 245 0.70 -25.41 10.71
CA LYS A 245 2.04 -25.96 10.56
C LYS A 245 2.89 -25.46 11.72
N VAL A 246 3.87 -26.26 12.10
CA VAL A 246 4.79 -25.94 13.20
C VAL A 246 6.21 -26.05 12.68
N LEU A 247 7.00 -24.99 12.87
CA LEU A 247 8.45 -25.02 12.74
C LEU A 247 9.03 -24.96 14.16
N GLN A 248 9.70 -26.04 14.54
CA GLN A 248 10.32 -26.16 15.85
C GLN A 248 11.72 -25.57 15.83
N GLY A 249 11.99 -24.66 16.74
CA GLY A 249 13.29 -23.99 16.88
C GLY A 249 13.97 -24.30 18.19
N GLU A 250 15.19 -23.83 18.32
CA GLU A 250 15.94 -23.93 19.58
C GLU A 250 15.30 -23.03 20.66
N ASN A 251 14.85 -21.83 20.26
CA ASN A 251 14.41 -20.79 21.20
C ASN A 251 12.91 -20.51 21.12
N ILE A 252 12.29 -20.68 19.94
CA ILE A 252 10.87 -20.41 19.70
C ILE A 252 10.28 -21.51 18.79
N ASN A 253 9.00 -21.84 18.98
CA ASN A 253 8.23 -22.62 18.01
C ASN A 253 7.32 -21.67 17.22
N LEU A 254 7.42 -21.69 15.88
CA LEU A 254 6.52 -20.93 15.01
C LEU A 254 5.36 -21.80 14.55
N HIS A 255 4.18 -21.49 15.06
CA HIS A 255 2.91 -21.98 14.57
C HIS A 255 2.40 -21.05 13.48
N TYR A 256 2.28 -21.55 12.25
CA TYR A 256 1.79 -20.76 11.14
C TYR A 256 0.68 -21.42 10.35
N LYS A 257 -0.18 -20.58 9.76
CA LYS A 257 -1.29 -20.98 8.91
C LYS A 257 -1.51 -19.94 7.83
N ASN A 258 -1.98 -20.34 6.65
CA ASN A 258 -2.16 -19.45 5.49
C ASN A 258 -0.86 -18.75 5.04
N LEU A 259 0.30 -19.40 5.22
CA LEU A 259 1.61 -19.01 4.68
C LEU A 259 2.23 -20.21 3.95
N ASP A 260 2.97 -19.96 2.86
CA ASP A 260 3.74 -21.03 2.21
C ASP A 260 4.96 -21.42 3.06
N ASN A 261 5.49 -22.64 2.84
CA ASN A 261 6.59 -23.17 3.64
C ASN A 261 7.84 -22.28 3.58
N LYS A 262 8.16 -21.69 2.42
CA LYS A 262 9.35 -20.85 2.26
C LYS A 262 9.23 -19.57 3.09
N ARG A 263 8.07 -18.91 3.07
CA ARG A 263 7.79 -17.73 3.90
C ARG A 263 7.70 -18.07 5.39
N GLY A 264 7.12 -19.23 5.72
CA GLY A 264 7.11 -19.76 7.09
C GLY A 264 8.54 -19.97 7.61
N GLU A 265 9.41 -20.59 6.82
CA GLU A 265 10.83 -20.81 7.13
C GLU A 265 11.61 -19.49 7.27
N GLU A 266 11.35 -18.49 6.43
CA GLU A 266 12.00 -17.18 6.49
C GLU A 266 11.57 -16.36 7.71
N LEU A 267 10.27 -16.32 8.00
CA LEU A 267 9.73 -15.69 9.20
C LEU A 267 10.31 -16.36 10.44
N PHE A 268 10.30 -17.70 10.46
CA PHE A 268 10.89 -18.49 11.53
C PHE A 268 12.39 -18.21 11.72
N ARG A 269 13.17 -18.12 10.63
CA ARG A 269 14.60 -17.77 10.69
C ARG A 269 14.80 -16.39 11.33
N THR A 270 13.96 -15.42 10.97
CA THR A 270 14.04 -14.06 11.50
C THR A 270 13.69 -14.04 12.99
N CYS A 271 12.55 -14.61 13.37
CA CYS A 271 12.15 -14.67 14.78
C CYS A 271 13.18 -15.42 15.64
N ASN A 272 13.78 -16.51 15.14
CA ASN A 272 14.86 -17.21 15.84
C ASN A 272 16.11 -16.33 16.00
N ALA A 273 16.50 -15.59 14.96
CA ALA A 273 17.69 -14.74 15.00
C ALA A 273 17.50 -13.53 15.95
N GLU A 274 16.32 -12.93 15.95
CA GLU A 274 15.97 -11.85 16.87
C GLU A 274 15.87 -12.37 18.31
N ALA A 275 15.22 -13.52 18.52
CA ALA A 275 15.16 -14.17 19.83
C ALA A 275 16.57 -14.50 20.36
N ALA A 276 17.43 -15.13 19.57
CA ALA A 276 18.81 -15.41 19.99
C ALA A 276 19.59 -14.14 20.36
N SER A 277 19.34 -13.02 19.68
CA SER A 277 20.00 -11.74 19.98
C SER A 277 19.55 -11.16 21.31
N LEU A 278 18.24 -11.25 21.59
CA LEU A 278 17.65 -10.84 22.86
C LEU A 278 18.11 -11.77 24.01
N GLU A 279 18.15 -13.09 23.82
CA GLU A 279 18.66 -14.03 24.85
C GLU A 279 20.12 -13.76 25.20
N ASN A 280 20.93 -13.45 24.20
CA ASN A 280 22.32 -13.08 24.41
C ASN A 280 22.44 -11.77 25.21
N MET A 281 21.57 -10.79 24.97
CA MET A 281 21.52 -9.53 25.73
C MET A 281 21.07 -9.73 27.18
N PHE A 282 20.05 -10.54 27.43
CA PHE A 282 19.48 -10.73 28.77
C PHE A 282 20.15 -11.85 29.58
N HIS A 283 21.00 -12.66 28.93
CA HIS A 283 21.62 -13.88 29.46
C HIS A 283 20.60 -14.88 30.02
N GLU A 284 19.40 -14.90 29.47
CA GLU A 284 18.28 -15.73 29.89
C GLU A 284 17.46 -16.13 28.67
N ASN A 285 16.84 -17.30 28.73
CA ASN A 285 15.92 -17.74 27.68
C ASN A 285 14.74 -16.77 27.64
N ILE A 286 14.35 -16.39 26.42
CA ILE A 286 13.17 -15.56 26.24
C ILE A 286 11.95 -16.41 26.55
N CYS A 287 10.99 -15.86 27.30
CA CYS A 287 9.78 -16.55 27.74
C CYS A 287 8.76 -16.87 26.60
N LEU A 288 9.21 -17.04 25.36
CA LEU A 288 8.39 -17.19 24.17
C LEU A 288 8.51 -18.60 23.58
N SER A 289 7.96 -19.60 24.24
CA SER A 289 8.00 -20.96 23.68
C SER A 289 7.16 -21.08 22.40
N GLU A 290 6.08 -20.28 22.27
CA GLU A 290 5.07 -20.45 21.22
C GLU A 290 4.68 -19.12 20.54
N PHE A 291 4.95 -19.02 19.23
CA PHE A 291 4.60 -17.87 18.41
C PHE A 291 3.59 -18.26 17.33
N TYR A 292 2.47 -17.56 17.26
CA TYR A 292 1.38 -17.86 16.33
C TYR A 292 1.25 -16.77 15.28
N THR A 293 1.18 -17.20 14.02
CA THR A 293 0.96 -16.32 12.89
C THR A 293 -0.06 -16.90 11.92
N PHE A 294 -1.06 -16.09 11.57
CA PHE A 294 -2.09 -16.51 10.65
C PHE A 294 -2.78 -15.30 10.04
N ASN A 295 -3.11 -15.41 8.76
CA ASN A 295 -3.78 -14.36 8.02
C ASN A 295 -5.31 -14.55 8.12
N LEU A 296 -5.99 -13.87 9.06
CA LEU A 296 -7.46 -13.86 9.18
C LEU A 296 -7.97 -12.53 9.72
N LYS A 297 -8.94 -11.93 9.03
CA LYS A 297 -9.62 -10.65 9.37
C LYS A 297 -10.24 -10.58 10.79
N GLN A 298 -10.28 -11.67 11.56
CA GLN A 298 -10.86 -11.69 12.91
C GLN A 298 -10.00 -12.47 13.90
N LYS A 299 -9.66 -11.82 15.02
CA LYS A 299 -8.85 -12.30 16.16
C LYS A 299 -9.41 -13.55 16.87
N ASN A 300 -10.68 -13.89 16.63
CA ASN A 300 -11.44 -14.90 17.40
C ASN A 300 -11.34 -16.34 16.88
N SER A 301 -10.42 -16.66 15.96
CA SER A 301 -10.28 -18.00 15.39
C SER A 301 -9.36 -18.96 16.16
N LEU A 302 -8.61 -18.46 17.14
CA LEU A 302 -7.77 -19.30 18.01
C LEU A 302 -8.60 -19.88 19.15
N GLU A 303 -8.56 -21.20 19.31
CA GLU A 303 -9.16 -21.84 20.49
C GLU A 303 -8.46 -21.33 21.76
N LYS A 304 -9.23 -21.13 22.84
CA LYS A 304 -8.71 -20.61 24.13
C LYS A 304 -7.54 -21.42 24.70
N SER A 305 -7.47 -22.71 24.38
CA SER A 305 -6.37 -23.61 24.75
C SER A 305 -5.01 -23.16 24.20
N TYR A 306 -4.98 -22.57 23.00
CA TYR A 306 -3.76 -22.10 22.36
C TYR A 306 -3.35 -20.69 22.82
N MET A 307 -4.15 -19.99 23.63
CA MET A 307 -3.87 -18.60 24.03
C MET A 307 -2.97 -18.48 25.27
N ASN A 308 -2.72 -19.55 26.00
CA ASN A 308 -1.85 -19.50 27.17
C ASN A 308 -0.38 -19.39 26.71
N ASN A 309 0.22 -18.22 26.92
CA ASN A 309 1.60 -17.86 26.54
C ASN A 309 1.87 -17.74 25.03
N ALA A 310 0.82 -17.61 24.22
CA ALA A 310 0.95 -17.43 22.78
C ALA A 310 1.02 -15.95 22.40
N TYR A 311 1.98 -15.61 21.55
CA TYR A 311 2.10 -14.28 20.95
C TYR A 311 1.57 -14.33 19.53
N ILE A 312 0.66 -13.40 19.22
CA ILE A 312 -0.07 -13.40 17.95
C ILE A 312 0.46 -12.26 17.09
N MET A 313 1.03 -12.60 15.94
CA MET A 313 1.42 -11.61 14.94
C MET A 313 0.15 -11.02 14.29
N PRO A 314 -0.05 -9.69 14.33
CA PRO A 314 -1.22 -9.08 13.73
C PRO A 314 -1.18 -9.16 12.21
N ILE A 315 -2.35 -9.25 11.58
CA ILE A 315 -2.51 -9.33 10.11
C ILE A 315 -1.77 -8.20 9.40
N LYS A 316 -1.74 -7.00 9.99
CA LYS A 316 -1.05 -5.83 9.40
C LYS A 316 0.43 -6.14 9.18
N SER A 317 1.10 -6.75 10.15
CA SER A 317 2.50 -7.16 10.07
C SER A 317 2.72 -8.34 9.11
N LEU A 318 1.69 -9.15 8.85
CA LEU A 318 1.75 -10.19 7.82
C LEU A 318 1.52 -9.66 6.41
N LYS A 319 0.74 -8.59 6.25
CA LYS A 319 0.57 -7.93 4.95
C LYS A 319 1.88 -7.30 4.49
N SER A 320 2.65 -6.68 5.38
CA SER A 320 3.96 -6.11 5.06
C SER A 320 4.99 -7.17 4.66
N PHE A 321 4.91 -8.38 5.23
CA PHE A 321 5.72 -9.54 4.82
C PHE A 321 5.41 -10.05 3.40
N ASN A 322 4.23 -9.74 2.85
CA ASN A 322 3.74 -10.28 1.59
C ASN A 322 3.85 -9.32 0.39
N ASN A 323 4.36 -8.09 0.57
CA ASN A 323 4.58 -7.15 -0.54
C ASN A 323 5.91 -7.46 -1.23
N VAL A 324 5.86 -8.34 -2.23
CA VAL A 324 7.05 -8.92 -2.87
C VAL A 324 7.79 -7.95 -3.81
N ASP A 325 7.25 -6.77 -4.16
CA ASP A 325 7.87 -6.01 -5.26
C ASP A 325 8.60 -4.70 -4.91
N TYR A 326 8.28 -3.95 -3.85
CA TYR A 326 9.08 -2.77 -3.50
C TYR A 326 8.94 -2.48 -2.01
N GLU A 327 10.09 -2.42 -1.32
CA GLU A 327 10.27 -1.93 0.06
C GLU A 327 9.18 -2.43 1.01
N GLY A 328 9.36 -3.67 1.51
CA GLY A 328 8.53 -4.17 2.60
C GLY A 328 8.53 -3.14 3.74
N GLU A 329 7.36 -2.59 4.05
CA GLU A 329 7.15 -1.79 5.27
C GLU A 329 7.76 -2.54 6.44
N TYR A 330 8.48 -1.81 7.31
CA TYR A 330 9.21 -2.18 8.52
C TYR A 330 8.64 -3.37 9.34
N TRP A 331 8.59 -4.56 8.75
CA TRP A 331 7.92 -5.74 9.34
C TRP A 331 8.79 -6.37 10.41
N TYR A 332 10.11 -6.25 10.27
CA TYR A 332 11.08 -6.62 11.28
C TYR A 332 10.89 -5.81 12.57
N GLU A 333 10.56 -4.52 12.50
CA GLU A 333 10.24 -3.72 13.69
C GLU A 333 9.00 -4.28 14.39
N SER A 334 8.00 -4.74 13.62
CA SER A 334 6.81 -5.37 14.19
C SER A 334 7.14 -6.68 14.91
N ILE A 335 8.06 -7.50 14.39
CA ILE A 335 8.48 -8.74 15.04
C ILE A 335 9.26 -8.43 16.32
N GLY A 336 10.25 -7.55 16.23
CA GLY A 336 11.06 -7.14 17.38
C GLY A 336 10.19 -6.63 18.53
N LYS A 337 9.19 -5.79 18.25
CA LYS A 337 8.23 -5.31 19.25
C LYS A 337 7.44 -6.44 19.92
N ILE A 338 6.94 -7.41 19.15
CA ILE A 338 6.21 -8.55 19.71
C ILE A 338 7.13 -9.40 20.60
N LEU A 339 8.37 -9.64 20.16
CA LEU A 339 9.34 -10.39 20.93
C LEU A 339 9.78 -9.66 22.23
N MET A 340 9.72 -8.33 22.26
CA MET A 340 10.04 -7.51 23.43
C MET A 340 8.84 -7.24 24.36
N GLU A 341 7.60 -7.49 23.91
CA GLU A 341 6.39 -7.33 24.74
C GLU A 341 6.48 -8.00 26.12
N PRO A 342 7.02 -9.24 26.28
CA PRO A 342 7.17 -9.86 27.60
C PRO A 342 7.98 -9.04 28.59
N ILE A 343 8.99 -8.30 28.13
CA ILE A 343 9.88 -7.47 28.96
C ILE A 343 9.09 -6.30 29.56
N PHE A 344 8.18 -5.73 28.78
CA PHE A 344 7.38 -4.55 29.15
C PHE A 344 5.95 -4.88 29.60
N LYS A 345 5.58 -6.16 29.72
CA LYS A 345 4.20 -6.62 30.00
C LYS A 345 3.57 -5.98 31.26
N ASN A 346 4.39 -5.67 32.27
CA ASN A 346 3.94 -5.13 33.54
C ASN A 346 3.93 -3.60 33.56
N VAL A 347 4.45 -2.92 32.53
CA VAL A 347 4.39 -1.47 32.42
C VAL A 347 2.93 -1.05 32.25
N LYS A 348 2.48 -0.10 33.07
CA LYS A 348 1.09 0.38 33.05
C LYS A 348 0.77 0.99 31.69
N ASN A 349 -0.40 0.68 31.14
CA ASN A 349 -0.83 1.26 29.88
C ASN A 349 -1.34 2.71 30.07
N THR A 350 -0.45 3.69 29.92
CA THR A 350 -0.78 5.12 29.82
C THR A 350 -0.09 5.69 28.57
N LYS A 351 -0.60 6.79 28.00
CA LYS A 351 -0.02 7.40 26.79
C LYS A 351 1.48 7.65 26.91
N GLU A 352 1.89 8.18 28.06
CA GLU A 352 3.29 8.44 28.31
C GLU A 352 4.04 7.11 28.36
N ASN A 353 3.56 6.10 29.10
CA ASN A 353 4.27 4.83 29.28
C ASN A 353 4.41 4.07 27.95
N GLU A 354 3.43 4.19 27.05
CA GLU A 354 3.52 3.70 25.68
C GLU A 354 4.67 4.36 24.91
N ILE A 355 4.82 5.69 25.02
CA ILE A 355 5.94 6.42 24.39
C ILE A 355 7.30 5.94 24.92
N LEU A 356 7.47 5.76 26.25
CA LEU A 356 8.74 5.21 26.79
C LEU A 356 8.96 3.78 26.35
N LYS A 357 7.93 2.93 26.38
CA LYS A 357 8.03 1.53 25.94
C LYS A 357 8.50 1.48 24.49
N ASP A 358 7.84 2.20 23.60
CA ASP A 358 8.22 2.26 22.19
C ASP A 358 9.65 2.79 22.01
N ALA A 359 10.02 3.85 22.74
CA ALA A 359 11.36 4.41 22.71
C ALA A 359 12.44 3.39 23.14
N TRP A 360 12.19 2.65 24.21
CA TRP A 360 13.11 1.66 24.75
C TRP A 360 13.20 0.42 23.86
N GLU A 361 12.08 -0.05 23.32
CA GLU A 361 12.06 -1.11 22.31
C GLU A 361 12.88 -0.71 21.07
N ASN A 362 12.71 0.52 20.58
CA ASN A 362 13.48 1.03 19.44
C ASN A 362 14.98 1.11 19.73
N TYR A 363 15.36 1.52 20.95
CA TYR A 363 16.75 1.52 21.38
C TYR A 363 17.34 0.10 21.38
N ILE A 364 16.67 -0.84 22.04
CA ILE A 364 17.11 -2.25 22.13
C ILE A 364 17.22 -2.86 20.74
N TYR A 365 16.22 -2.65 19.88
CA TYR A 365 16.22 -3.17 18.53
C TYR A 365 17.42 -2.66 17.72
N SER A 366 17.66 -1.35 17.74
CA SER A 366 18.70 -0.71 16.93
C SER A 366 20.12 -1.08 17.39
N LEU A 367 20.34 -1.25 18.70
CA LEU A 367 21.67 -1.51 19.27
C LEU A 367 22.03 -2.98 19.41
N TYR A 368 21.05 -3.85 19.67
CA TYR A 368 21.29 -5.23 20.07
C TYR A 368 20.70 -6.26 19.11
N ILE A 369 19.62 -5.94 18.40
CA ILE A 369 18.95 -6.90 17.52
C ILE A 369 19.43 -6.71 16.08
N SER A 370 19.21 -5.53 15.50
CA SER A 370 19.47 -5.22 14.09
C SER A 370 20.90 -5.57 13.63
N PRO A 371 21.98 -5.14 14.33
CA PRO A 371 23.35 -5.43 13.90
C PRO A 371 23.68 -6.93 13.92
N ASN A 372 23.05 -7.70 14.81
CA ASN A 372 23.29 -9.13 14.97
C ASN A 372 22.55 -10.00 13.94
N ILE A 373 21.49 -9.46 13.32
CA ILE A 373 20.70 -10.16 12.30
C ILE A 373 21.03 -9.69 10.87
N GLU A 374 21.53 -8.47 10.69
CA GLU A 374 21.84 -7.86 9.39
C GLU A 374 22.65 -8.80 8.47
N GLY A 375 23.73 -9.38 8.97
CA GLY A 375 24.60 -10.29 8.21
C GLY A 375 23.94 -11.62 7.84
N LYS A 376 22.99 -12.10 8.66
CA LYS A 376 22.28 -13.38 8.44
C LYS A 376 21.13 -13.24 7.44
N LEU A 377 20.60 -12.03 7.28
CA LEU A 377 19.42 -11.76 6.45
C LEU A 377 19.76 -11.32 5.01
N LYS A 378 20.97 -10.80 4.77
CA LYS A 378 21.45 -10.32 3.45
C LYS A 378 21.51 -11.37 2.34
N GLU A 379 21.58 -12.66 2.65
CA GLU A 379 21.68 -13.73 1.65
C GLU A 379 20.33 -14.11 0.98
N ASN A 380 19.21 -13.56 1.45
CA ASN A 380 17.92 -13.71 0.78
C ASN A 380 17.58 -12.43 0.01
N THR A 381 17.48 -12.53 -1.30
CA THR A 381 17.26 -11.48 -2.31
C THR A 381 16.00 -10.58 -2.16
N MET A 382 15.35 -10.53 -0.99
CA MET A 382 14.18 -9.66 -0.73
C MET A 382 14.37 -8.68 0.43
N ILE A 383 15.47 -8.74 1.18
CA ILE A 383 15.70 -7.86 2.34
C ILE A 383 16.78 -6.83 2.00
N VAL A 384 16.38 -5.70 1.42
CA VAL A 384 17.15 -4.46 1.61
C VAL A 384 16.57 -3.81 2.86
N GLN A 385 17.20 -4.01 4.02
CA GLN A 385 16.93 -3.16 5.17
C GLN A 385 17.37 -1.75 4.78
N PRO A 386 16.49 -0.72 4.83
CA PRO A 386 16.97 0.64 4.93
C PRO A 386 17.57 0.81 6.33
N ILE A 387 18.84 0.45 6.46
CA ILE A 387 19.63 0.77 7.65
C ILE A 387 20.07 2.21 7.45
N TYR A 388 19.38 3.14 8.08
CA TYR A 388 19.74 4.55 7.98
C TYR A 388 20.99 4.87 8.80
N LEU A 389 21.30 4.07 9.83
CA LEU A 389 22.43 4.30 10.74
C LEU A 389 23.02 2.97 11.22
N THR A 390 24.33 2.84 11.12
CA THR A 390 25.13 1.84 11.86
C THR A 390 24.98 2.07 13.37
N LYS A 391 25.36 1.08 14.18
CA LYS A 391 25.39 1.21 15.65
C LYS A 391 26.14 2.47 16.10
N GLU A 392 27.31 2.72 15.51
CA GLU A 392 28.14 3.89 15.84
C GLU A 392 27.45 5.22 15.47
N GLU A 393 26.77 5.26 14.32
CA GLU A 393 26.03 6.44 13.89
C GLU A 393 24.81 6.71 14.77
N TYR A 394 24.12 5.67 15.22
CA TYR A 394 22.97 5.81 16.13
C TYR A 394 23.41 6.24 17.54
N GLU A 395 24.51 5.69 18.08
CA GLU A 395 25.08 6.16 19.35
C GLU A 395 25.51 7.64 19.26
N LYS A 396 26.11 8.04 18.14
CA LYS A 396 26.50 9.43 17.89
C LYS A 396 25.28 10.35 17.85
N GLN A 397 24.19 9.93 17.20
CA GLN A 397 22.93 10.67 17.17
C GLN A 397 22.39 10.88 18.60
N LEU A 398 22.37 9.85 19.43
CA LEU A 398 21.86 9.95 20.81
C LEU A 398 22.72 10.90 21.69
N GLU A 399 24.04 10.98 21.44
CA GLU A 399 24.90 11.97 22.10
C GLU A 399 24.63 13.40 21.62
N GLU A 400 24.34 13.59 20.33
CA GLU A 400 23.96 14.88 19.76
C GLU A 400 22.59 15.34 20.27
N ASP A 401 21.61 14.43 20.33
CA ASP A 401 20.28 14.68 20.89
C ASP A 401 20.39 15.14 22.36
N LEU A 402 21.20 14.44 23.17
CA LEU A 402 21.39 14.84 24.56
C LEU A 402 22.00 16.25 24.69
N LYS A 403 23.00 16.61 23.87
CA LYS A 403 23.57 17.96 23.88
C LYS A 403 22.52 19.00 23.53
N SER A 404 21.73 18.71 22.49
CA SER A 404 20.63 19.57 22.04
C SER A 404 19.61 19.83 23.16
N PHE A 405 19.21 18.80 23.90
CA PHE A 405 18.31 18.93 25.05
C PHE A 405 18.91 19.74 26.22
N LYS A 406 20.23 19.72 26.40
CA LYS A 406 20.90 20.54 27.43
C LYS A 406 20.93 22.02 27.06
N GLU A 407 21.00 22.33 25.77
CA GLU A 407 21.24 23.69 25.27
C GLU A 407 19.98 24.42 24.80
N SER A 408 18.90 23.69 24.47
CA SER A 408 17.72 24.24 23.79
C SER A 408 16.38 23.87 24.46
N GLU A 409 15.71 24.88 25.02
CA GLU A 409 14.31 24.78 25.49
C GLU A 409 13.33 24.44 24.36
N LYS A 410 13.63 24.85 23.13
CA LYS A 410 12.79 24.55 21.96
C LYS A 410 12.74 23.05 21.68
N GLU A 411 13.86 22.36 21.85
CA GLU A 411 13.97 20.92 21.63
C GLU A 411 13.24 20.14 22.72
N LYS A 412 13.39 20.54 23.99
CA LYS A 412 12.61 19.96 25.10
C LYS A 412 11.10 20.03 24.89
N HIS A 413 10.61 21.11 24.30
CA HIS A 413 9.18 21.34 24.03
C HIS A 413 8.71 20.87 22.64
N GLY A 414 9.57 20.17 21.88
CA GLY A 414 9.21 19.59 20.60
C GLY A 414 8.15 18.48 20.71
N LEU A 415 7.44 18.22 19.60
CA LEU A 415 6.38 17.20 19.55
C LEU A 415 6.89 15.78 19.85
N TYR A 416 8.13 15.47 19.48
CA TYR A 416 8.74 14.14 19.63
C TYR A 416 9.72 14.04 20.81
N SER A 417 9.84 15.10 21.62
CA SER A 417 10.92 15.19 22.60
C SER A 417 10.87 14.10 23.66
N LEU A 418 9.68 13.65 24.09
CA LEU A 418 9.52 12.58 25.07
C LEU A 418 10.02 11.23 24.55
N ASP A 419 9.80 10.90 23.28
CA ASP A 419 10.33 9.68 22.65
C ASP A 419 11.87 9.75 22.58
N THR A 420 12.41 10.85 22.07
CA THR A 420 13.86 11.03 21.92
C THR A 420 14.57 11.01 23.27
N ILE A 421 14.09 11.75 24.27
CA ILE A 421 14.73 11.76 25.60
C ILE A 421 14.57 10.42 26.32
N SER A 422 13.54 9.62 26.03
CA SER A 422 13.39 8.25 26.53
C SER A 422 14.46 7.32 25.98
N LYS A 423 14.76 7.40 24.67
CA LYS A 423 15.88 6.66 24.02
C LYS A 423 17.22 7.06 24.63
N VAL A 424 17.45 8.36 24.77
CA VAL A 424 18.67 8.91 25.39
C VAL A 424 18.82 8.47 26.84
N LEU A 425 17.72 8.38 27.61
CA LEU A 425 17.75 7.89 28.98
C LEU A 425 18.24 6.44 29.03
N LEU A 426 17.63 5.53 28.27
CA LEU A 426 18.04 4.13 28.27
C LEU A 426 19.48 3.96 27.79
N TYR A 427 19.89 4.69 26.75
CA TYR A 427 21.27 4.76 26.28
C TYR A 427 22.27 5.17 27.37
N LYS A 428 21.92 6.17 28.19
CA LYS A 428 22.82 6.62 29.26
C LYS A 428 22.89 5.64 30.42
N LEU A 429 21.79 4.98 30.77
CA LEU A 429 21.80 3.89 31.75
C LEU A 429 22.70 2.75 31.28
N ASP A 430 22.51 2.35 30.02
CA ASP A 430 23.27 1.27 29.39
C ASP A 430 24.78 1.56 29.32
N LYS A 431 25.14 2.76 28.83
CA LYS A 431 26.54 3.21 28.73
C LYS A 431 27.23 3.32 30.08
N GLU A 432 26.49 3.68 31.13
CA GLU A 432 27.04 3.76 32.48
C GLU A 432 27.28 2.36 33.06
N ASN A 433 26.30 1.46 32.95
CA ASN A 433 26.43 0.10 33.42
C ASN A 433 25.39 -0.83 32.77
N HIS A 434 25.80 -1.55 31.71
CA HIS A 434 24.95 -2.49 30.99
C HIS A 434 24.26 -3.51 31.92
N GLU A 435 25.00 -4.13 32.85
CA GLU A 435 24.46 -5.12 33.79
C GLU A 435 23.35 -4.56 34.68
N ASN A 436 23.48 -3.31 35.11
CA ASN A 436 22.44 -2.65 35.90
C ASN A 436 21.22 -2.29 35.05
N MET A 437 21.41 -1.98 33.76
CA MET A 437 20.30 -1.71 32.82
C MET A 437 19.49 -3.00 32.61
N ILE A 438 20.16 -4.14 32.43
CA ILE A 438 19.50 -5.44 32.35
C ILE A 438 18.75 -5.77 33.65
N LYS A 439 19.36 -5.56 34.82
CA LYS A 439 18.67 -5.74 36.13
C LYS A 439 17.45 -4.86 36.28
N LEU A 440 17.52 -3.61 35.83
CA LEU A 440 16.37 -2.70 35.82
C LEU A 440 15.23 -3.24 34.95
N LEU A 441 15.52 -3.70 33.72
CA LEU A 441 14.50 -4.24 32.82
C LEU A 441 13.88 -5.52 33.41
N LYS A 442 14.68 -6.37 34.07
CA LYS A 442 14.20 -7.56 34.79
C LYS A 442 13.32 -7.21 35.99
N ASP A 443 13.66 -6.18 36.76
CA ASP A 443 12.82 -5.71 37.88
C ASP A 443 11.45 -5.20 37.35
N ILE A 444 11.43 -4.53 36.19
CA ILE A 444 10.18 -4.11 35.53
C ILE A 444 9.38 -5.35 35.08
N GLN A 445 10.03 -6.29 34.40
CA GLN A 445 9.42 -7.51 33.87
C GLN A 445 8.82 -8.41 34.96
N HIS A 446 9.47 -8.50 36.13
CA HIS A 446 9.08 -9.40 37.22
C HIS A 446 8.27 -8.71 38.33
N SER A 447 7.94 -7.42 38.17
CA SER A 447 7.10 -6.71 39.13
C SER A 447 5.74 -7.39 39.33
N GLU A 448 5.37 -7.66 40.59
CA GLU A 448 4.05 -8.24 40.94
C GLU A 448 2.89 -7.27 40.66
N ARG A 449 3.19 -5.96 40.58
CA ARG A 449 2.22 -4.90 40.31
C ARG A 449 2.55 -4.18 39.01
N SER A 450 1.54 -3.53 38.44
CA SER A 450 1.75 -2.69 37.27
C SER A 450 2.71 -1.52 37.59
N VAL A 451 3.70 -1.31 36.72
CA VAL A 451 4.82 -0.38 36.90
C VAL A 451 4.49 0.95 36.21
N SER A 452 4.45 2.03 36.97
CA SER A 452 4.32 3.40 36.46
C SER A 452 5.68 4.04 36.20
N TYR A 453 5.71 5.23 35.58
CA TYR A 453 6.93 6.02 35.46
C TYR A 453 7.65 6.27 36.77
N ASP A 454 6.91 6.62 37.81
CA ASP A 454 7.51 6.98 39.08
C ASP A 454 8.12 5.72 39.72
N ASP A 455 7.55 4.54 39.47
CA ASP A 455 8.17 3.26 39.82
C ASP A 455 9.45 3.03 39.01
N ILE A 456 9.45 3.28 37.69
CA ILE A 456 10.65 3.15 36.84
C ILE A 456 11.77 4.08 37.33
N GLU A 457 11.47 5.34 37.64
CA GLU A 457 12.45 6.30 38.18
C GLU A 457 13.03 5.81 39.52
N ASN A 458 12.19 5.26 40.41
CA ASN A 458 12.64 4.69 41.67
C ASN A 458 13.54 3.45 41.47
N ILE A 459 13.23 2.61 40.48
CA ILE A 459 14.06 1.46 40.10
C ILE A 459 15.39 1.95 39.52
N ILE A 460 15.40 3.01 38.70
CA ILE A 460 16.65 3.62 38.20
C ILE A 460 17.52 4.06 39.38
N LYS A 461 16.97 4.82 40.32
CA LYS A 461 17.70 5.33 41.50
C LYS A 461 18.21 4.24 42.44
N LYS A 462 17.64 3.03 42.39
CA LYS A 462 18.12 1.85 43.12
C LYS A 462 19.46 1.37 42.58
N TYR A 463 19.64 1.40 41.25
CA TYR A 463 20.81 0.83 40.55
C TYR A 463 21.86 1.88 40.15
N TYR A 464 21.45 3.14 40.00
CA TYR A 464 22.30 4.23 39.54
C TYR A 464 22.34 5.36 40.57
N LYS A 465 23.55 5.81 40.91
CA LYS A 465 23.80 6.91 41.87
C LYS A 465 24.71 7.99 41.29
N SER A 466 24.86 8.04 39.97
CA SER A 466 25.75 8.96 39.30
C SER A 466 25.06 10.30 39.01
N ASN A 467 25.87 11.37 39.05
CA ASN A 467 25.42 12.70 38.65
C ASN A 467 25.01 12.75 37.17
N SER A 468 25.57 11.88 36.31
CA SER A 468 25.25 11.82 34.88
C SER A 468 23.86 11.29 34.59
N VAL A 469 23.43 10.22 35.28
CA VAL A 469 22.06 9.69 35.14
C VAL A 469 21.05 10.63 35.78
N ASP A 470 21.36 11.22 36.93
CA ASP A 470 20.49 12.20 37.59
C ASP A 470 20.22 13.43 36.71
N GLU A 471 21.23 13.90 35.96
CA GLU A 471 21.07 15.02 35.02
C GLU A 471 20.09 14.67 33.89
N VAL A 472 20.23 13.48 33.30
CA VAL A 472 19.35 13.03 32.19
C VAL A 472 17.94 12.76 32.70
N LEU A 473 17.79 12.16 33.89
CA LEU A 473 16.51 11.97 34.56
C LEU A 473 15.81 13.30 34.85
N LYS A 474 16.57 14.34 35.21
CA LYS A 474 16.01 15.67 35.43
C LYS A 474 15.42 16.26 34.15
N ILE A 475 16.16 16.18 33.03
CA ILE A 475 15.69 16.62 31.71
C ILE A 475 14.48 15.80 31.27
N TYR A 476 14.55 14.47 31.44
CA TYR A 476 13.45 13.55 31.16
C TYR A 476 12.16 13.96 31.88
N ASN A 477 12.27 14.23 33.20
CA ASN A 477 11.12 14.64 34.02
C ASN A 477 10.56 16.02 33.64
N GLU A 478 11.43 16.96 33.24
CA GLU A 478 11.01 18.26 32.71
C GLU A 478 10.17 18.10 31.44
N VAL A 479 10.67 17.32 30.47
CA VAL A 479 9.99 17.01 29.21
C VAL A 479 8.67 16.29 29.46
N LYS A 480 8.66 15.27 30.34
CA LYS A 480 7.45 14.55 30.76
C LYS A 480 6.39 15.50 31.30
N ILE A 481 6.73 16.40 32.23
CA ILE A 481 5.78 17.35 32.83
C ILE A 481 5.20 18.29 31.77
N TYR A 482 6.03 18.78 30.84
CA TYR A 482 5.55 19.61 29.74
C TYR A 482 4.54 18.86 28.86
N HIS A 483 4.88 17.64 28.43
CA HIS A 483 4.03 16.82 27.58
C HIS A 483 2.73 16.42 28.27
N GLN A 484 2.78 16.03 29.56
CA GLN A 484 1.59 15.77 30.36
C GLN A 484 0.64 16.97 30.39
N LYS A 485 1.17 18.19 30.61
CA LYS A 485 0.36 19.42 30.56
C LYS A 485 -0.19 19.68 29.16
N TYR A 486 0.62 19.50 28.12
CA TYR A 486 0.22 19.71 26.74
C TYR A 486 -0.93 18.78 26.31
N TYR A 487 -0.82 17.48 26.64
CA TYR A 487 -1.85 16.48 26.33
C TYR A 487 -3.09 16.58 27.22
N ASN A 488 -2.96 17.02 28.49
CA ASN A 488 -4.12 17.25 29.36
C ASN A 488 -4.88 18.54 29.03
N ASN A 489 -4.18 19.60 28.60
CA ASN A 489 -4.81 20.88 28.23
C ASN A 489 -5.53 20.84 26.88
N ARG A 490 -5.14 19.90 26.00
CA ARG A 490 -5.90 19.55 24.80
C ARG A 490 -6.81 18.37 25.14
N GLY A 491 -7.90 18.65 25.86
CA GLY A 491 -8.93 17.65 26.10
C GLY A 491 -9.28 16.90 24.81
N VAL A 492 -9.14 15.58 24.84
CA VAL A 492 -9.90 14.61 24.05
C VAL A 492 -10.14 15.00 22.59
N VAL A 493 -9.28 14.52 21.69
CA VAL A 493 -9.80 13.94 20.44
C VAL A 493 -9.75 12.44 20.64
N GLU A 494 -10.79 11.92 21.28
CA GLU A 494 -11.23 10.54 21.04
C GLU A 494 -11.82 10.52 19.63
N GLY A 495 -11.25 9.70 18.75
CA GLY A 495 -11.85 9.27 17.48
C GLY A 495 -11.85 10.29 16.33
N ASP A 496 -11.11 9.98 15.28
CA ASP A 496 -11.69 9.57 14.00
C ASP A 496 -10.73 8.61 13.27
#